data_AF-A0A7Y1VX12-F1
#
_entry.id   AF-A0A7Y1VX12-F1
#
_cell.length_a   1.000
_cell.length_b   1.000
_cell.length_c   1.000
_cell.angle_alpha   90.00
_cell.angle_beta   90.00
_cell.angle_gamma   90.00
#
_symmetry.space_group_name_H-M   'P 1'
#
loop_
_entity.id
_entity.type
_entity.pdbx_description
1 polymer ?
#
loop_
_entity_poly.entity_id
_entity_poly.type
_entity_poly.pdbx_seq_one_letter_code
_entity_poly.pdbx_strand_id
1 'polypeptide(L)'
;AQSIGVWAGSEASGAEGDDFMYAAVRKLWEEELFPQQTEFATFRAFWDNTVQNGFVELPTESRELQYNLDVATLAGKINRLANSELEIFFYEPLGVGNGSYANNPWLQEMPDPVTRAVWDNTLHIPLKWNGRDKFDYFNDLEEDGLLVNVGVADMEIKVPVVRQFGQMMGTAALALGYGRSRSGKAGTGVGSNCFPMTRIDEDGNIQYFSTEPTVSRAIGKDKKYASVQHHHTLGVTGTDESAGGATINVDEKTVMTLGTGYQGGLTKRSIFRHTNASNLSEAITHLEEERAEFQHLNAQTLYPDRSEFYGAGHHWGLSVDLTACIGCAACQVACVAENNVPIVGKEEVSRHHEMTWMRIDRYYYGDAETPNVVYQPMMCQHCDNAPCENVCPVAATNHSSEGLNQMAYNRCVGTRYCANNCPYKVRRFNWLDYNAADLFPSNENDPFDEATPYYADNLTRMVLNPDVTVRSRGVIEKCSMCVQRIQEGKLTAKREKRKLKDGDIKTACQTACPTGAITFGDMNNHDSKLHGLLEDPKTYIALEETNVRSSVGYMMKVINQSEKINTQEA
;
A
#
# COMPACT_ATOMS: atom_id res chain seq x y z
N ALA A 1 33.17 1.65 -20.74
CA ALA A 1 33.05 2.90 -19.98
C ALA A 1 34.23 2.98 -19.04
N GLN A 2 35.00 4.07 -19.05
CA GLN A 2 36.05 4.26 -18.04
C GLN A 2 35.38 4.57 -16.70
N SER A 3 35.86 3.97 -15.60
CA SER A 3 35.29 4.26 -14.28
C SER A 3 35.59 5.71 -13.88
N ILE A 4 34.71 6.33 -13.09
CA ILE A 4 34.88 7.70 -12.59
C ILE A 4 36.23 7.90 -11.88
N GLY A 5 36.77 6.84 -11.25
CA GLY A 5 38.07 6.86 -10.59
C GLY A 5 39.26 7.07 -11.52
N VAL A 6 39.21 6.50 -12.74
CA VAL A 6 40.21 6.76 -13.78
C VAL A 6 40.13 8.20 -14.27
N TRP A 7 38.91 8.76 -14.34
CA TRP A 7 38.68 10.16 -14.74
C TRP A 7 39.11 11.16 -13.66
N ALA A 8 39.01 10.78 -12.38
CA ALA A 8 39.44 11.56 -11.23
C ALA A 8 40.95 11.49 -10.94
N GLY A 9 41.75 10.79 -11.77
CA GLY A 9 43.20 10.68 -11.60
C GLY A 9 43.63 9.85 -10.40
N SER A 10 42.78 8.93 -9.92
CA SER A 10 43.09 8.10 -8.75
C SER A 10 44.02 6.94 -9.14
N GLU A 11 45.26 6.98 -8.64
CA GLU A 11 46.26 5.90 -8.72
C GLU A 11 46.00 4.77 -7.70
N ALA A 12 44.79 4.68 -7.16
CA ALA A 12 44.45 3.71 -6.10
C ALA A 12 44.42 2.28 -6.67
N SER A 13 45.59 1.66 -6.66
CA SER A 13 45.90 0.29 -7.12
C SER A 13 45.95 0.16 -8.64
N GLY A 14 47.00 -0.49 -9.17
CA GLY A 14 47.12 -0.86 -10.58
C GLY A 14 46.12 -1.91 -11.05
N ALA A 15 44.89 -1.87 -10.54
CA ALA A 15 43.75 -2.68 -10.92
C ALA A 15 42.90 -1.91 -11.95
N GLU A 16 42.44 -2.58 -12.98
CA GLU A 16 41.52 -2.03 -13.98
C GLU A 16 40.08 -2.53 -13.72
N GLY A 17 39.07 -1.71 -14.05
CA GLY A 17 37.66 -2.13 -14.00
C GLY A 17 37.06 -2.25 -12.59
N ASP A 18 36.24 -3.27 -12.35
CA ASP A 18 35.47 -3.45 -11.10
C ASP A 18 36.38 -3.71 -9.88
N ASP A 19 37.56 -4.31 -10.10
CA ASP A 19 38.57 -4.55 -9.06
C ASP A 19 39.12 -3.24 -8.47
N PHE A 20 39.13 -2.16 -9.25
CA PHE A 20 39.57 -0.84 -8.80
C PHE A 20 38.62 -0.26 -7.73
N MET A 21 37.30 -0.29 -7.97
CA MET A 21 36.33 0.29 -7.03
C MET A 21 36.30 -0.51 -5.72
N TYR A 22 36.34 -1.84 -5.81
CA TYR A 22 36.45 -2.68 -4.63
C TYR A 22 37.74 -2.40 -3.84
N ALA A 23 38.89 -2.31 -4.51
CA ALA A 23 40.17 -2.00 -3.87
C ALA A 23 40.19 -0.60 -3.25
N ALA A 24 39.63 0.40 -3.93
CA ALA A 24 39.57 1.78 -3.44
C ALA A 24 38.69 1.91 -2.20
N VAL A 25 37.49 1.32 -2.20
CA VAL A 25 36.62 1.29 -1.02
C VAL A 25 37.31 0.54 0.12
N ARG A 26 37.87 -0.63 -0.15
CA ARG A 26 38.56 -1.42 0.86
C ARG A 26 39.74 -0.65 1.48
N LYS A 27 40.51 0.08 0.67
CA LYS A 27 41.61 0.93 1.14
C LYS A 27 41.11 2.08 2.01
N LEU A 28 40.05 2.80 1.59
CA LEU A 28 39.44 3.86 2.39
C LEU A 28 38.98 3.33 3.75
N TRP A 29 38.36 2.15 3.78
CA TRP A 29 37.92 1.52 5.02
C TRP A 29 39.08 1.06 5.90
N GLU A 30 40.20 0.61 5.31
CA GLU A 30 41.41 0.24 6.04
C GLU A 30 42.11 1.47 6.65
N GLU A 31 42.16 2.58 5.92
CA GLU A 31 42.86 3.80 6.33
C GLU A 31 42.01 4.69 7.26
N GLU A 32 40.70 4.82 7.03
CA GLU A 32 39.84 5.76 7.76
C GLU A 32 38.93 5.09 8.79
N LEU A 33 38.27 3.97 8.49
CA LEU A 33 37.30 3.36 9.40
C LEU A 33 37.91 2.36 10.39
N PHE A 34 38.83 1.49 9.93
CA PHE A 34 39.44 0.47 10.77
C PHE A 34 40.18 1.04 12.00
N PRO A 35 40.88 2.19 11.92
CA PRO A 35 41.51 2.79 13.11
C PRO A 35 40.52 3.37 14.12
N GLN A 36 39.25 3.60 13.74
CA GLN A 36 38.23 4.20 14.63
C GLN A 36 37.53 3.17 15.53
N GLN A 37 37.68 1.88 15.26
CA GLN A 37 37.09 0.81 16.06
C GLN A 37 38.13 0.10 16.93
N THR A 38 37.67 -0.59 17.99
CA THR A 38 38.53 -1.31 18.95
C THR A 38 38.17 -2.79 19.11
N GLU A 39 37.13 -3.28 18.41
CA GLU A 39 36.60 -4.64 18.53
C GLU A 39 37.44 -5.68 17.78
N PHE A 40 37.95 -5.33 16.60
CA PHE A 40 38.66 -6.23 15.70
C PHE A 40 40.15 -5.92 15.64
N ALA A 41 40.97 -6.96 15.87
CA ALA A 41 42.43 -6.86 15.85
C ALA A 41 43.04 -6.82 14.44
N THR A 42 42.30 -7.20 13.39
CA THR A 42 42.78 -7.19 12.01
C THR A 42 41.74 -6.60 11.08
N PHE A 43 42.20 -5.88 10.05
CA PHE A 43 41.32 -5.30 9.04
C PHE A 43 40.48 -6.36 8.33
N ARG A 44 41.02 -7.56 8.10
CA ARG A 44 40.26 -8.64 7.46
C ARG A 44 39.06 -9.09 8.30
N ALA A 45 39.25 -9.31 9.60
CA ALA A 45 38.14 -9.70 10.48
C ALA A 45 37.07 -8.60 10.57
N PHE A 46 37.50 -7.34 10.65
CA PHE A 46 36.62 -6.17 10.62
C PHE A 46 35.82 -6.09 9.32
N TRP A 47 36.51 -6.19 8.17
CA TRP A 47 35.89 -6.13 6.85
C TRP A 47 34.90 -7.27 6.63
N ASP A 48 35.30 -8.51 6.93
CA ASP A 48 34.44 -9.68 6.75
C ASP A 48 33.19 -9.59 7.64
N ASN A 49 33.33 -9.13 8.89
CA ASN A 49 32.20 -8.92 9.80
C ASN A 49 31.28 -7.76 9.35
N THR A 50 31.87 -6.65 8.91
CA THR A 50 31.12 -5.48 8.42
C THR A 50 30.31 -5.85 7.18
N VAL A 51 30.93 -6.54 6.21
CA VAL A 51 30.24 -6.99 5.00
C VAL A 51 29.16 -8.03 5.32
N GLN A 52 29.40 -8.91 6.30
CA GLN A 52 28.42 -9.89 6.76
C GLN A 52 27.20 -9.23 7.43
N ASN A 53 27.42 -8.24 8.29
CA ASN A 53 26.36 -7.58 9.06
C ASN A 53 25.67 -6.46 8.26
N GLY A 54 26.35 -5.89 7.27
CA GLY A 54 25.88 -4.78 6.43
C GLY A 54 26.01 -3.39 7.07
N PHE A 55 26.51 -3.30 8.31
CA PHE A 55 26.78 -2.04 9.01
C PHE A 55 27.99 -2.17 9.92
N VAL A 56 28.49 -1.02 10.39
CA VAL A 56 29.52 -0.91 11.43
C VAL A 56 29.06 0.10 12.49
N GLU A 57 29.25 -0.24 13.75
CA GLU A 57 29.07 0.71 14.87
C GLU A 57 30.42 1.28 15.26
N LEU A 58 30.57 2.60 15.09
CA LEU A 58 31.79 3.31 15.48
C LEU A 58 31.55 4.09 16.78
N PRO A 59 32.53 4.09 17.70
CA PRO A 59 32.44 4.93 18.88
C PRO A 59 32.45 6.41 18.45
N THR A 60 31.40 7.15 18.80
CA THR A 60 31.29 8.60 18.56
C THR A 60 31.33 9.33 19.90
N GLU A 61 32.17 10.36 19.99
CA GLU A 61 32.12 11.31 21.11
C GLU A 61 30.92 12.24 20.95
N SER A 62 30.15 12.43 22.03
CA SER A 62 29.07 13.41 22.05
C SER A 62 29.65 14.82 21.89
N ARG A 63 29.34 15.48 20.78
CA ARG A 63 29.64 16.91 20.60
C ARG A 63 28.48 17.74 21.12
N GLU A 64 28.72 18.57 22.13
CA GLU A 64 27.79 19.65 22.48
C GLU A 64 27.80 20.69 21.36
N LEU A 65 26.72 20.77 20.60
CA LEU A 65 26.51 21.82 19.63
C LEU A 65 26.14 23.11 20.38
N GLN A 66 27.00 24.13 20.31
CA GLN A 66 26.63 25.46 20.78
C GLN A 66 25.66 26.10 19.77
N TYR A 67 24.42 26.29 20.21
CA TYR A 67 23.37 26.92 19.43
C TYR A 67 23.46 28.45 19.58
N ASN A 68 23.85 29.15 18.52
CA ASN A 68 23.84 30.61 18.46
C ASN A 68 22.72 31.07 17.51
N LEU A 69 21.53 31.32 18.06
CA LEU A 69 20.36 31.76 17.30
C LEU A 69 20.20 33.27 17.35
N ASP A 70 20.38 33.92 16.21
CA ASP A 70 19.99 35.32 16.05
C ASP A 70 18.52 35.41 15.64
N VAL A 71 17.65 35.58 16.64
CA VAL A 71 16.21 35.73 16.47
C VAL A 71 15.85 36.95 15.62
N ALA A 72 16.64 38.03 15.67
CA ALA A 72 16.33 39.25 14.92
C ALA A 72 16.54 39.05 13.42
N THR A 73 17.62 38.36 13.04
CA THR A 73 17.88 38.00 11.65
C THR A 73 16.82 37.03 11.11
N LEU A 74 16.35 36.08 11.93
CA LEU A 74 15.28 35.16 11.52
C LEU A 74 13.92 35.84 11.38
N ALA A 75 13.58 36.78 12.28
CA ALA A 75 12.34 37.54 12.19
C ALA A 75 12.25 38.35 10.89
N GLY A 76 13.39 38.86 10.41
CA GLY A 76 13.47 39.56 9.12
C GLY A 76 13.28 38.66 7.89
N LYS A 77 13.45 37.33 8.04
CA LYS A 77 13.26 36.32 6.98
C LYS A 77 11.87 35.69 6.97
N ILE A 78 10.97 36.11 7.86
CA ILE A 78 9.58 35.64 7.84
C ILE A 78 8.91 36.20 6.58
N ASN A 79 8.60 35.32 5.65
CA ASN A 79 7.87 35.67 4.43
C ASN A 79 6.50 36.27 4.79
N ARG A 80 6.10 37.32 4.06
CA ARG A 80 4.73 37.84 4.15
C ARG A 80 3.77 36.81 3.55
N LEU A 81 2.63 36.60 4.22
CA LEU A 81 1.53 35.80 3.70
C LEU A 81 1.11 36.34 2.32
N ALA A 82 1.06 35.47 1.32
CA ALA A 82 0.50 35.81 0.01
C ALA A 82 -1.04 35.82 0.11
N ASN A 83 -1.70 36.83 -0.47
CA ASN A 83 -3.17 36.91 -0.58
C ASN A 83 -3.64 36.25 -1.89
N SER A 84 -3.32 34.98 -2.10
CA SER A 84 -3.74 34.22 -3.28
C SER A 84 -5.06 33.47 -3.04
N GLU A 85 -5.92 33.42 -4.05
CA GLU A 85 -7.17 32.65 -3.99
C GLU A 85 -6.94 31.13 -4.03
N LEU A 86 -5.87 30.68 -4.71
CA LEU A 86 -5.50 29.28 -4.83
C LEU A 86 -3.99 29.11 -4.63
N GLU A 87 -3.61 28.11 -3.85
CA GLU A 87 -2.24 27.62 -3.72
C GLU A 87 -2.14 26.19 -4.24
N ILE A 88 -1.15 25.90 -5.09
CA ILE A 88 -0.80 24.52 -5.47
C ILE A 88 0.45 24.09 -4.73
N PHE A 89 0.35 23.00 -3.96
CA PHE A 89 1.47 22.32 -3.35
C PHE A 89 1.97 21.17 -4.23
N PHE A 90 3.27 21.15 -4.51
CA PHE A 90 3.93 20.07 -5.23
C PHE A 90 4.51 19.07 -4.25
N TYR A 91 4.18 17.79 -4.39
CA TYR A 91 4.65 16.77 -3.46
C TYR A 91 5.31 15.61 -4.17
N GLU A 92 6.23 14.94 -3.49
CA GLU A 92 6.81 13.69 -3.97
C GLU A 92 5.93 12.51 -3.54
N PRO A 93 5.35 11.75 -4.49
CA PRO A 93 4.54 10.58 -4.16
C PRO A 93 5.42 9.42 -3.65
N LEU A 94 4.87 8.58 -2.77
CA LEU A 94 5.62 7.45 -2.19
C LEU A 94 6.15 6.45 -3.22
N GLY A 95 5.44 6.26 -4.34
CA GLY A 95 5.83 5.29 -5.37
C GLY A 95 7.04 5.73 -6.17
N VAL A 96 6.90 6.83 -6.93
CA VAL A 96 7.93 7.27 -7.88
C VAL A 96 8.89 8.31 -7.31
N GLY A 97 8.58 8.92 -6.16
CA GLY A 97 9.35 9.99 -5.54
C GLY A 97 9.59 11.15 -6.49
N ASN A 98 10.84 11.61 -6.59
CA ASN A 98 11.26 12.60 -7.57
C ASN A 98 11.34 12.10 -9.04
N GLY A 99 10.85 10.89 -9.31
CA GLY A 99 10.87 10.26 -10.63
C GLY A 99 12.12 9.43 -10.93
N SER A 100 13.07 9.31 -10.00
CA SER A 100 14.24 8.42 -10.17
C SER A 100 13.85 6.96 -10.36
N TYR A 101 12.71 6.54 -9.80
CA TYR A 101 12.16 5.19 -9.92
C TYR A 101 11.00 5.09 -10.92
N ALA A 102 10.80 6.08 -11.79
CA ALA A 102 9.67 6.10 -12.72
C ALA A 102 9.64 4.90 -13.69
N ASN A 103 10.78 4.24 -13.94
CA ASN A 103 10.81 3.02 -14.76
C ASN A 103 10.50 1.73 -13.99
N ASN A 104 10.20 1.81 -12.69
CA ASN A 104 9.84 0.64 -11.90
C ASN A 104 8.33 0.37 -12.03
N PRO A 105 7.91 -0.67 -12.77
CA PRO A 105 6.49 -0.96 -12.98
C PRO A 105 5.75 -1.32 -11.68
N TRP A 106 6.43 -1.93 -10.71
CA TRP A 106 5.82 -2.24 -9.40
C TRP A 106 5.42 -0.98 -8.65
N LEU A 107 6.21 0.09 -8.76
CA LEU A 107 5.94 1.37 -8.10
C LEU A 107 4.96 2.24 -8.89
N GLN A 108 4.87 2.07 -10.22
CA GLN A 108 3.87 2.74 -11.06
C GLN A 108 2.46 2.19 -10.84
N GLU A 109 2.33 0.88 -10.61
CA GLU A 109 1.05 0.24 -10.27
C GLU A 109 0.79 0.19 -8.75
N MET A 110 1.73 0.67 -7.93
CA MET A 110 1.50 0.86 -6.50
C MET A 110 0.56 2.06 -6.30
N PRO A 111 -0.65 1.87 -5.75
CA PRO A 111 -1.61 2.95 -5.62
C PRO A 111 -1.17 3.96 -4.56
N ASP A 112 -1.25 5.24 -4.91
CA ASP A 112 -0.97 6.34 -3.99
C ASP A 112 -1.80 6.17 -2.70
N PRO A 113 -1.21 6.32 -1.50
CA PRO A 113 -1.93 6.09 -0.24
C PRO A 113 -3.16 6.98 -0.11
N VAL A 114 -3.12 8.20 -0.66
CA VAL A 114 -4.16 9.20 -0.50
C VAL A 114 -5.21 9.06 -1.61
N THR A 115 -4.81 9.16 -2.88
CA THR A 115 -5.77 9.16 -4.00
C THR A 115 -6.18 7.78 -4.48
N ARG A 116 -5.37 6.75 -4.19
CA ARG A 116 -5.52 5.39 -4.72
C ARG A 116 -5.42 5.31 -6.25
N ALA A 117 -4.97 6.39 -6.91
CA ALA A 117 -4.66 6.43 -8.32
C ALA A 117 -3.31 5.75 -8.62
N VAL A 118 -3.15 5.27 -9.85
CA VAL A 118 -1.93 4.65 -10.37
C VAL A 118 -1.64 5.13 -11.79
N TRP A 119 -0.41 4.96 -12.26
CA TRP A 119 -0.01 5.26 -13.66
C TRP A 119 -0.30 6.69 -14.14
N ASP A 120 -0.41 7.66 -13.24
CA ASP A 120 -0.56 9.09 -13.57
C ASP A 120 -0.25 9.96 -12.35
N ASN A 121 0.06 11.24 -12.58
CA ASN A 121 -0.07 12.24 -11.54
C ASN A 121 -1.42 12.94 -11.61
N THR A 122 -2.00 13.17 -10.45
CA THR A 122 -3.33 13.74 -10.31
C THR A 122 -3.29 15.08 -9.61
N LEU A 123 -4.16 16.01 -10.00
CA LEU A 123 -4.44 17.23 -9.25
C LEU A 123 -5.48 16.93 -8.18
N HIS A 124 -5.13 17.11 -6.92
CA HIS A 124 -6.01 16.89 -5.78
C HIS A 124 -6.78 18.17 -5.51
N ILE A 125 -8.11 18.09 -5.54
CA ILE A 125 -8.97 19.25 -5.34
C ILE A 125 -9.78 19.11 -4.05
N PRO A 126 -10.09 20.24 -3.38
CA PRO A 126 -10.94 20.24 -2.20
C PRO A 126 -12.41 20.10 -2.59
N LEU A 127 -13.19 19.65 -1.62
CA LEU A 127 -14.64 19.46 -1.71
C LEU A 127 -15.29 19.95 -0.42
N LYS A 128 -16.49 20.51 -0.52
CA LYS A 128 -17.28 21.01 0.63
C LYS A 128 -18.60 20.29 0.72
N TRP A 129 -19.04 19.93 1.91
CA TRP A 129 -20.42 19.53 2.12
C TRP A 129 -21.35 20.74 1.96
N ASN A 130 -22.40 20.61 1.13
CA ASN A 130 -23.34 21.72 0.87
C ASN A 130 -24.42 21.89 1.95
N GLY A 131 -24.37 21.09 3.03
CA GLY A 131 -25.35 21.12 4.12
C GLY A 131 -26.67 20.40 3.81
N ARG A 132 -26.82 19.77 2.64
CA ARG A 132 -28.08 19.15 2.22
C ARG A 132 -27.90 17.79 1.60
N ASP A 133 -27.36 17.69 0.39
CA ASP A 133 -27.49 16.49 -0.44
C ASP A 133 -26.23 16.11 -1.24
N LYS A 134 -25.31 17.03 -1.47
CA LYS A 134 -24.10 16.77 -2.26
C LYS A 134 -22.89 17.54 -1.74
N PHE A 135 -21.72 17.16 -2.26
CA PHE A 135 -20.53 17.98 -2.13
C PHE A 135 -20.51 19.04 -3.24
N ASP A 136 -20.09 20.26 -2.88
CA ASP A 136 -19.70 21.29 -3.82
C ASP A 136 -18.22 21.08 -4.18
N TYR A 137 -17.93 21.12 -5.47
CA TYR A 137 -16.61 20.79 -6.01
C TYR A 137 -15.93 22.04 -6.57
N PHE A 138 -14.62 22.12 -6.38
CA PHE A 138 -13.80 23.16 -6.99
C PHE A 138 -14.01 23.18 -8.52
N ASN A 139 -14.33 24.34 -9.09
CA ASN A 139 -14.56 24.54 -10.53
C ASN A 139 -15.59 23.57 -11.18
N ASP A 140 -16.61 23.13 -10.44
CA ASP A 140 -17.64 22.18 -10.92
C ASP A 140 -17.05 20.82 -11.37
N LEU A 141 -15.92 20.41 -10.78
CA LEU A 141 -15.22 19.15 -11.08
C LEU A 141 -15.83 17.99 -10.27
N GLU A 142 -17.02 17.55 -10.68
CA GLU A 142 -17.85 16.62 -9.89
C GLU A 142 -17.37 15.15 -9.90
N GLU A 143 -16.49 14.77 -10.82
CA GLU A 143 -16.03 13.39 -11.01
C GLU A 143 -14.50 13.27 -11.00
N ASP A 144 -14.00 12.14 -10.50
CA ASP A 144 -12.57 11.79 -10.61
C ASP A 144 -12.21 11.42 -12.06
N GLY A 145 -10.99 11.75 -12.47
CA GLY A 145 -10.49 11.52 -13.82
C GLY A 145 -10.91 12.58 -14.85
N LEU A 146 -11.59 13.65 -14.43
CA LEU A 146 -11.78 14.84 -15.28
C LEU A 146 -10.42 15.48 -15.56
N LEU A 147 -10.20 15.89 -16.81
CA LEU A 147 -8.96 16.51 -17.26
C LEU A 147 -9.09 18.03 -17.13
N VAL A 148 -8.06 18.67 -16.58
CA VAL A 148 -7.94 20.13 -16.47
C VAL A 148 -6.57 20.58 -16.98
N ASN A 149 -6.51 21.84 -17.41
CA ASN A 149 -5.26 22.54 -17.63
C ASN A 149 -4.86 23.24 -16.32
N VAL A 150 -3.63 22.98 -15.88
CA VAL A 150 -3.00 23.65 -14.75
C VAL A 150 -1.88 24.53 -15.29
N GLY A 151 -1.98 25.83 -15.05
CA GLY A 151 -0.99 26.83 -15.44
C GLY A 151 -0.21 27.33 -14.23
N VAL A 152 1.11 27.38 -14.34
CA VAL A 152 2.00 28.05 -13.37
C VAL A 152 3.07 28.81 -14.15
N ALA A 153 3.14 30.13 -13.97
CA ALA A 153 3.96 31.03 -14.79
C ALA A 153 3.67 30.84 -16.29
N ASP A 154 4.69 30.55 -17.11
CA ASP A 154 4.57 30.37 -18.56
C ASP A 154 4.31 28.91 -18.98
N MET A 155 4.06 28.01 -18.03
CA MET A 155 3.84 26.59 -18.31
C MET A 155 2.42 26.17 -18.02
N GLU A 156 1.88 25.37 -18.94
CA GLU A 156 0.58 24.74 -18.82
C GLU A 156 0.75 23.22 -19.01
N ILE A 157 0.16 22.44 -18.10
CA ILE A 157 0.10 20.99 -18.20
C ILE A 157 -1.34 20.51 -18.11
N LYS A 158 -1.58 19.34 -18.69
CA LYS A 158 -2.86 18.66 -18.63
C LYS A 158 -2.78 17.49 -17.67
N VAL A 159 -3.65 17.45 -16.66
CA VAL A 159 -3.65 16.41 -15.62
C VAL A 159 -5.07 15.98 -15.27
N PRO A 160 -5.28 14.70 -14.89
CA PRO A 160 -6.53 14.24 -14.29
C PRO A 160 -6.70 14.79 -12.87
N VAL A 161 -7.95 14.98 -12.47
CA VAL A 161 -8.33 15.48 -11.16
C VAL A 161 -8.81 14.34 -10.26
N VAL A 162 -8.48 14.43 -8.96
CA VAL A 162 -9.02 13.57 -7.91
C VAL A 162 -9.58 14.42 -6.79
N ARG A 163 -10.78 14.10 -6.36
CA ARG A 163 -11.46 14.77 -5.25
C ARG A 163 -10.88 14.25 -3.94
N GLN A 164 -10.33 15.16 -3.14
CA GLN A 164 -9.65 14.84 -1.89
C GLN A 164 -10.46 15.35 -0.70
N PHE A 165 -10.95 14.43 0.12
CA PHE A 165 -11.63 14.76 1.36
C PHE A 165 -10.61 15.26 2.41
N GLY A 166 -10.97 16.30 3.15
CA GLY A 166 -10.10 16.95 4.13
C GLY A 166 -9.02 17.87 3.52
N GLN A 167 -9.01 18.06 2.19
CA GLN A 167 -8.16 19.08 1.56
C GLN A 167 -8.71 20.47 1.88
N MET A 168 -7.85 21.37 2.35
CA MET A 168 -8.25 22.74 2.71
C MET A 168 -8.73 23.52 1.48
N MET A 169 -9.81 24.27 1.64
CA MET A 169 -10.30 25.17 0.60
C MET A 169 -9.28 26.24 0.22
N GLY A 170 -9.16 26.53 -1.07
CA GLY A 170 -8.11 27.41 -1.60
C GLY A 170 -6.74 26.73 -1.76
N THR A 171 -6.65 25.42 -1.55
CA THR A 171 -5.43 24.65 -1.79
C THR A 171 -5.68 23.48 -2.73
N ALA A 172 -4.69 23.14 -3.54
CA ALA A 172 -4.66 21.92 -4.33
C ALA A 172 -3.27 21.27 -4.24
N ALA A 173 -3.17 19.97 -4.49
CA ALA A 173 -1.90 19.26 -4.47
C ALA A 173 -1.62 18.58 -5.81
N LEU A 174 -0.37 18.54 -6.24
CA LEU A 174 0.03 17.91 -7.50
C LEU A 174 1.31 17.10 -7.34
N ALA A 175 1.27 15.84 -7.77
CA ALA A 175 2.41 14.94 -7.63
C ALA A 175 3.53 15.22 -8.65
N LEU A 176 4.78 15.19 -8.16
CA LEU A 176 6.01 15.22 -8.96
C LEU A 176 6.44 13.80 -9.39
N GLY A 177 7.48 13.72 -10.23
CA GLY A 177 8.12 12.44 -10.61
C GLY A 177 7.62 11.79 -11.90
N TYR A 178 6.57 12.33 -12.51
CA TYR A 178 5.94 11.83 -13.75
C TYR A 178 6.33 12.66 -14.99
N GLY A 179 5.82 12.28 -16.16
CA GLY A 179 6.01 12.97 -17.43
C GLY A 179 7.41 12.86 -18.03
N ARG A 180 8.16 11.81 -17.67
CA ARG A 180 9.51 11.61 -18.19
C ARG A 180 9.49 11.22 -19.67
N SER A 181 10.26 11.91 -20.50
CA SER A 181 10.39 11.62 -21.94
C SER A 181 11.33 10.44 -22.25
N ARG A 182 12.21 10.09 -21.30
CA ARG A 182 13.17 8.98 -21.41
C ARG A 182 13.31 8.28 -20.07
N SER A 183 12.37 7.41 -19.73
CA SER A 183 12.43 6.61 -18.49
C SER A 183 12.67 5.12 -18.76
N GLY A 184 12.41 4.63 -19.97
CA GLY A 184 12.40 3.19 -20.28
C GLY A 184 10.99 2.72 -20.68
N LYS A 185 10.73 1.41 -20.60
CA LYS A 185 9.46 0.82 -21.08
C LYS A 185 8.25 1.16 -20.20
N ALA A 186 8.46 1.36 -18.89
CA ALA A 186 7.36 1.56 -17.94
C ALA A 186 7.04 3.05 -17.73
N GLY A 187 8.04 3.92 -17.56
CA GLY A 187 7.82 5.31 -17.13
C GLY A 187 7.76 6.37 -18.23
N THR A 188 7.97 6.00 -19.50
CA THR A 188 8.05 6.98 -20.59
C THR A 188 6.66 7.46 -21.00
N GLY A 189 6.40 8.76 -20.89
CA GLY A 189 5.11 9.37 -21.24
C GLY A 189 3.97 9.05 -20.27
N VAL A 190 4.30 8.56 -19.06
CA VAL A 190 3.32 8.34 -17.98
C VAL A 190 3.15 9.64 -17.20
N GLY A 191 1.94 10.18 -17.20
CA GLY A 191 1.59 11.47 -16.59
C GLY A 191 2.27 12.69 -17.20
N SER A 192 2.24 13.79 -16.47
CA SER A 192 2.73 15.11 -16.90
C SER A 192 3.91 15.59 -16.06
N ASN A 193 4.87 16.27 -16.70
CA ASN A 193 6.08 16.73 -16.00
C ASN A 193 5.81 18.07 -15.31
N CYS A 194 5.66 18.04 -13.98
CA CYS A 194 5.39 19.22 -13.17
C CYS A 194 6.66 19.85 -12.57
N PHE A 195 7.82 19.20 -12.65
CA PHE A 195 9.07 19.73 -12.07
C PHE A 195 9.41 21.15 -12.51
N PRO A 196 9.28 21.50 -13.80
CA PRO A 196 9.54 22.87 -14.24
C PRO A 196 8.65 23.93 -13.57
N MET A 197 7.48 23.55 -13.04
CA MET A 197 6.55 24.47 -12.39
C MET A 197 6.97 24.89 -10.98
N THR A 198 7.97 24.21 -10.39
CA THR A 198 8.54 24.64 -9.11
C THR A 198 9.48 25.82 -9.31
N ARG A 199 9.56 26.71 -8.32
CA ARG A 199 10.46 27.88 -8.35
C ARG A 199 11.73 27.55 -7.58
N ILE A 200 12.84 28.16 -7.95
CA ILE A 200 14.08 28.13 -7.17
C ILE A 200 14.26 29.52 -6.56
N ASP A 201 14.46 29.58 -5.24
CA ASP A 201 14.71 30.85 -4.56
C ASP A 201 16.16 31.36 -4.76
N GLU A 202 16.47 32.54 -4.21
CA GLU A 202 17.80 33.17 -4.33
C GLU A 202 18.91 32.32 -3.70
N ASP A 203 18.56 31.46 -2.73
CA ASP A 203 19.47 30.56 -2.02
C ASP A 203 19.65 29.21 -2.74
N GLY A 204 18.97 29.00 -3.88
CA GLY A 204 19.05 27.77 -4.67
C GLY A 204 18.13 26.65 -4.19
N ASN A 205 17.20 26.92 -3.27
CA ASN A 205 16.25 25.91 -2.78
C ASN A 205 15.02 25.83 -3.68
N ILE A 206 14.56 24.60 -3.92
CA ILE A 206 13.32 24.35 -4.64
C ILE A 206 12.13 24.64 -3.74
N GLN A 207 11.23 25.50 -4.22
CA GLN A 207 9.97 25.84 -3.58
C GLN A 207 8.87 24.92 -4.11
N TYR A 208 8.35 24.09 -3.21
CA TYR A 208 7.33 23.08 -3.49
C TYR A 208 5.90 23.63 -3.46
N PHE A 209 5.72 24.92 -3.72
CA PHE A 209 4.39 25.54 -3.80
C PHE A 209 4.37 26.65 -4.85
N SER A 210 3.17 26.97 -5.32
CA SER A 210 2.89 28.12 -6.17
C SER A 210 1.64 28.85 -5.69
N THR A 211 1.75 30.16 -5.50
CA THR A 211 0.66 31.04 -5.02
C THR A 211 -0.12 31.70 -6.15
N GLU A 212 0.30 31.58 -7.40
CA GLU A 212 -0.44 32.14 -8.55
C GLU A 212 -0.73 31.08 -9.63
N PRO A 213 -1.32 29.93 -9.27
CA PRO A 213 -1.72 28.93 -10.25
C PRO A 213 -3.03 29.31 -10.94
N THR A 214 -3.21 28.85 -12.18
CA THR A 214 -4.50 28.82 -12.87
C THR A 214 -4.95 27.38 -13.05
N VAL A 215 -6.24 27.12 -12.82
CA VAL A 215 -6.84 25.81 -13.06
C VAL A 215 -8.09 26.01 -13.90
N SER A 216 -8.14 25.38 -15.07
CA SER A 216 -9.30 25.47 -15.96
C SER A 216 -10.51 24.70 -15.41
N ARG A 217 -11.69 24.95 -16.00
CA ARG A 217 -12.81 23.99 -15.92
C ARG A 217 -12.45 22.69 -16.65
N ALA A 218 -13.29 21.67 -16.50
CA ALA A 218 -13.12 20.39 -17.19
C ALA A 218 -13.01 20.58 -18.71
N ILE A 219 -11.92 20.07 -19.30
CA ILE A 219 -11.67 20.07 -20.75
C ILE A 219 -11.96 18.71 -21.39
N GLY A 220 -12.31 17.71 -20.58
CA GLY A 220 -12.62 16.35 -21.01
C GLY A 220 -12.47 15.36 -19.85
N LYS A 221 -12.53 14.07 -20.16
CA LYS A 221 -12.34 12.98 -19.19
C LYS A 221 -11.22 12.05 -19.66
N ASP A 222 -10.36 11.62 -18.75
CA ASP A 222 -9.40 10.57 -19.03
C ASP A 222 -10.16 9.24 -19.17
N LYS A 223 -10.19 8.73 -20.41
CA LYS A 223 -10.83 7.44 -20.72
C LYS A 223 -10.14 6.26 -20.04
N LYS A 224 -8.88 6.44 -19.60
CA LYS A 224 -8.06 5.42 -18.95
C LYS A 224 -7.69 5.83 -17.53
N TYR A 225 -8.49 6.68 -16.86
CA TYR A 225 -8.26 7.02 -15.46
C TYR A 225 -8.18 5.73 -14.64
N ALA A 226 -7.02 5.50 -14.01
CA ALA A 226 -6.71 4.26 -13.32
C ALA A 226 -6.65 4.50 -11.82
N SER A 227 -7.61 3.94 -11.10
CA SER A 227 -7.66 3.90 -9.64
C SER A 227 -8.00 2.49 -9.20
N VAL A 228 -7.45 2.05 -8.07
CA VAL A 228 -7.79 0.75 -7.48
C VAL A 228 -8.97 0.81 -6.53
N GLN A 229 -9.42 2.02 -6.19
CA GLN A 229 -10.50 2.24 -5.24
C GLN A 229 -11.36 3.40 -5.73
N HIS A 230 -12.67 3.16 -5.87
CA HIS A 230 -13.63 4.15 -6.37
C HIS A 230 -14.61 4.63 -5.30
N HIS A 231 -14.68 3.93 -4.17
CA HIS A 231 -15.54 4.28 -3.04
C HIS A 231 -14.66 4.53 -1.82
N HIS A 232 -14.74 5.72 -1.23
CA HIS A 232 -13.73 6.23 -0.29
C HIS A 232 -14.28 6.53 1.11
N THR A 233 -15.59 6.53 1.31
CA THR A 233 -16.24 7.00 2.55
C THR A 233 -16.93 5.84 3.24
N LEU A 234 -16.76 5.71 4.56
CA LEU A 234 -17.45 4.72 5.36
C LEU A 234 -17.64 5.29 6.76
N GLY A 235 -18.84 5.82 7.04
CA GLY A 235 -19.16 6.51 8.29
C GLY A 235 -18.79 7.99 8.28
N VAL A 236 -18.94 8.66 7.13
CA VAL A 236 -18.78 10.13 7.05
C VAL A 236 -20.10 10.79 7.45
N THR A 237 -20.03 11.68 8.43
CA THR A 237 -21.16 12.39 9.00
C THR A 237 -21.14 13.86 8.62
N GLY A 238 -22.32 14.46 8.47
CA GLY A 238 -22.47 15.89 8.21
C GLY A 238 -23.81 16.40 8.71
N THR A 239 -23.96 17.72 8.77
CA THR A 239 -25.20 18.37 9.21
C THR A 239 -26.16 18.53 8.05
N ASP A 240 -27.43 18.15 8.23
CA ASP A 240 -28.50 18.42 7.28
C ASP A 240 -29.28 19.69 7.69
N GLU A 241 -28.98 20.81 7.03
CA GLU A 241 -29.65 22.09 7.25
C GLU A 241 -31.13 22.05 6.85
N SER A 242 -31.51 21.18 5.90
CA SER A 242 -32.90 21.04 5.46
C SER A 242 -33.76 20.24 6.45
N ALA A 243 -33.12 19.43 7.30
CA ALA A 243 -33.76 18.64 8.36
C ALA A 243 -33.55 19.24 9.77
N GLY A 244 -33.32 20.56 9.86
CA GLY A 244 -33.20 21.25 11.15
C GLY A 244 -31.88 21.00 11.89
N GLY A 245 -30.81 20.64 11.18
CA GLY A 245 -29.47 20.47 11.75
C GLY A 245 -29.16 19.07 12.30
N ALA A 246 -29.90 18.05 11.89
CA ALA A 246 -29.63 16.68 12.30
C ALA A 246 -28.32 16.15 11.69
N THR A 247 -27.54 15.40 12.47
CA THR A 247 -26.38 14.65 11.97
C THR A 247 -26.86 13.49 11.11
N ILE A 248 -26.36 13.41 9.87
CA ILE A 248 -26.68 12.36 8.91
C ILE A 248 -25.41 11.66 8.42
N ASN A 249 -25.53 10.40 8.01
CA ASN A 249 -24.48 9.70 7.27
C ASN A 249 -24.49 10.21 5.81
N VAL A 250 -23.52 11.06 5.47
CA VAL A 250 -23.38 11.71 4.16
C VAL A 250 -23.06 10.69 3.07
N ASP A 251 -22.26 9.68 3.38
CA ASP A 251 -21.92 8.57 2.50
C ASP A 251 -23.17 7.81 2.05
N GLU A 252 -24.10 7.52 2.96
CA GLU A 252 -25.34 6.83 2.62
C GLU A 252 -26.28 7.70 1.78
N LYS A 253 -26.32 9.01 2.04
CA LYS A 253 -27.15 9.96 1.26
C LYS A 253 -26.62 10.19 -0.16
N THR A 254 -25.29 10.19 -0.33
CA THR A 254 -24.64 10.47 -1.61
C THR A 254 -24.50 9.23 -2.51
N VAL A 255 -24.35 8.03 -1.91
CA VAL A 255 -24.05 6.80 -2.66
C VAL A 255 -25.28 5.94 -2.95
N MET A 256 -26.31 5.96 -2.09
CA MET A 256 -27.52 5.14 -2.25
C MET A 256 -28.55 5.84 -3.13
N THR A 257 -28.28 5.92 -4.44
CA THR A 257 -29.13 6.60 -5.44
C THR A 257 -30.39 5.82 -5.84
N LEU A 258 -30.54 4.56 -5.38
CA LEU A 258 -31.71 3.71 -5.64
C LEU A 258 -32.51 3.45 -4.35
N GLY A 259 -33.60 4.20 -4.19
CA GLY A 259 -34.54 4.10 -3.06
C GLY A 259 -34.13 4.95 -1.85
N THR A 260 -35.01 5.06 -0.84
CA THR A 260 -34.64 5.62 0.46
C THR A 260 -33.69 4.63 1.15
N GLY A 261 -32.39 4.75 0.88
CA GLY A 261 -31.38 3.96 1.58
C GLY A 261 -31.58 4.07 3.09
N TYR A 262 -31.67 2.93 3.78
CA TYR A 262 -31.80 2.91 5.23
C TYR A 262 -30.48 3.37 5.87
N GLN A 263 -30.56 4.31 6.81
CA GLN A 263 -29.38 4.77 7.55
C GLN A 263 -28.78 3.59 8.34
N GLY A 264 -27.54 3.21 8.05
CA GLY A 264 -26.86 2.04 8.60
C GLY A 264 -26.57 0.91 7.61
N GLY A 265 -26.99 1.00 6.35
CA GLY A 265 -26.72 -0.05 5.35
C GLY A 265 -25.22 -0.25 5.06
N LEU A 266 -24.43 0.82 5.16
CA LEU A 266 -22.98 0.80 4.96
C LEU A 266 -22.26 0.71 6.31
N THR A 267 -22.68 1.54 7.27
CA THR A 267 -21.97 1.76 8.55
C THR A 267 -22.15 0.65 9.58
N LYS A 268 -23.22 -0.16 9.50
CA LYS A 268 -23.44 -1.29 10.42
C LYS A 268 -22.68 -2.57 10.03
N ARG A 269 -21.94 -2.57 8.92
CA ARG A 269 -21.14 -3.73 8.51
C ARG A 269 -19.89 -3.87 9.39
N SER A 270 -19.46 -5.09 9.67
CA SER A 270 -18.21 -5.34 10.41
C SER A 270 -16.97 -5.21 9.52
N ILE A 271 -16.83 -4.08 8.81
CA ILE A 271 -15.68 -3.83 7.92
C ILE A 271 -14.48 -3.34 8.72
N PHE A 272 -14.64 -2.23 9.44
CA PHE A 272 -13.64 -1.76 10.40
C PHE A 272 -14.26 -1.18 11.68
N ARG A 273 -13.46 -1.11 12.73
CA ARG A 273 -13.81 -0.54 14.03
C ARG A 273 -12.77 0.49 14.43
N HIS A 274 -13.21 1.60 14.99
CA HIS A 274 -12.36 2.66 15.50
C HIS A 274 -12.90 3.19 16.83
N THR A 275 -12.02 3.73 17.66
CA THR A 275 -12.39 4.39 18.91
C THR A 275 -11.36 5.45 19.30
N ASN A 276 -11.73 6.32 20.24
CA ASN A 276 -10.81 7.24 20.90
C ASN A 276 -10.22 6.59 22.15
N ALA A 277 -8.99 6.96 22.50
CA ALA A 277 -8.29 6.42 23.66
C ALA A 277 -9.07 6.63 24.98
N SER A 278 -9.83 7.73 25.10
CA SER A 278 -10.70 8.02 26.25
C SER A 278 -11.87 7.04 26.41
N ASN A 279 -12.41 6.52 25.29
CA ASN A 279 -13.59 5.66 25.27
C ASN A 279 -13.24 4.19 24.97
N LEU A 280 -11.97 3.81 25.12
CA LEU A 280 -11.48 2.49 24.73
C LEU A 280 -12.18 1.37 25.50
N SER A 281 -12.38 1.52 26.81
CA SER A 281 -13.01 0.48 27.64
C SER A 281 -14.46 0.20 27.22
N GLU A 282 -15.24 1.25 26.92
CA GLU A 282 -16.62 1.11 26.46
C GLU A 282 -16.68 0.49 25.06
N ALA A 283 -15.79 0.92 24.15
CA ALA A 283 -15.71 0.37 22.81
C ALA A 283 -15.33 -1.12 22.80
N ILE A 284 -14.49 -1.56 23.75
CA ILE A 284 -14.18 -2.97 23.96
C ILE A 284 -15.43 -3.74 24.40
N THR A 285 -16.15 -3.26 25.41
CA THR A 285 -17.39 -3.92 25.87
C THR A 285 -18.41 -4.07 24.73
N HIS A 286 -18.62 -3.00 23.95
CA HIS A 286 -19.53 -3.05 22.80
C HIS A 286 -19.06 -4.04 21.73
N LEU A 287 -17.75 -4.12 21.45
CA LEU A 287 -17.21 -5.08 20.51
C LEU A 287 -17.38 -6.52 20.99
N GLU A 288 -17.18 -6.80 22.27
CA GLU A 288 -17.38 -8.12 22.87
C GLU A 288 -18.86 -8.56 22.76
N GLU A 289 -19.80 -7.66 23.05
CA GLU A 289 -21.23 -7.91 22.90
C GLU A 289 -21.61 -8.20 21.44
N GLU A 290 -21.15 -7.37 20.50
CA GLU A 290 -21.37 -7.55 19.06
C GLU A 290 -20.82 -8.90 18.57
N ARG A 291 -19.58 -9.24 18.96
CA ARG A 291 -18.96 -10.51 18.58
C ARG A 291 -19.67 -11.71 19.21
N ALA A 292 -20.15 -11.59 20.45
CA ALA A 292 -20.93 -12.63 21.09
C ALA A 292 -22.25 -12.91 20.33
N GLU A 293 -22.92 -11.87 19.82
CA GLU A 293 -24.09 -12.02 18.95
C GLU A 293 -23.73 -12.74 17.64
N PHE A 294 -22.67 -12.32 16.94
CA PHE A 294 -22.23 -12.98 15.72
C PHE A 294 -21.84 -14.44 15.95
N GLN A 295 -21.13 -14.74 17.04
CA GLN A 295 -20.76 -16.11 17.41
C GLN A 295 -21.98 -16.97 17.73
N HIS A 296 -22.98 -16.41 18.42
CA HIS A 296 -24.25 -17.09 18.67
C HIS A 296 -24.97 -17.45 17.36
N LEU A 297 -25.05 -16.52 16.41
CA LEU A 297 -25.64 -16.77 15.09
C LEU A 297 -24.81 -17.79 14.29
N ASN A 298 -23.48 -17.65 14.30
CA ASN A 298 -22.54 -18.50 13.56
C ASN A 298 -22.52 -19.95 14.09
N ALA A 299 -22.86 -20.16 15.36
CA ALA A 299 -23.00 -21.49 15.96
C ALA A 299 -24.22 -22.27 15.42
N GLN A 300 -25.21 -21.58 14.84
CA GLN A 300 -26.42 -22.19 14.26
C GLN A 300 -26.21 -22.68 12.81
N THR A 301 -24.95 -22.85 12.40
CA THR A 301 -24.60 -23.31 11.05
C THR A 301 -25.03 -24.75 10.78
N LEU A 302 -25.43 -25.03 9.54
CA LEU A 302 -25.75 -26.39 9.08
C LEU A 302 -24.49 -27.23 8.82
N TYR A 303 -23.33 -26.58 8.67
CA TYR A 303 -22.07 -27.26 8.37
C TYR A 303 -21.37 -27.71 9.65
N PRO A 304 -20.82 -28.94 9.71
CA PRO A 304 -20.12 -29.42 10.87
C PRO A 304 -18.86 -28.58 11.14
N ASP A 305 -18.51 -28.43 12.41
CA ASP A 305 -17.26 -27.81 12.79
C ASP A 305 -16.07 -28.69 12.33
N ARG A 306 -15.01 -28.05 11.84
CA ARG A 306 -13.79 -28.71 11.35
C ARG A 306 -12.57 -28.44 12.23
N SER A 307 -12.78 -27.83 13.39
CA SER A 307 -11.74 -27.54 14.39
C SER A 307 -10.87 -28.75 14.74
N GLU A 308 -11.44 -29.97 14.74
CA GLU A 308 -10.69 -31.22 14.96
C GLU A 308 -9.56 -31.45 13.94
N PHE A 309 -9.72 -31.01 12.69
CA PHE A 309 -8.68 -31.14 11.66
C PHE A 309 -7.56 -30.13 11.86
N TYR A 310 -7.87 -28.94 12.37
CA TYR A 310 -6.91 -27.85 12.54
C TYR A 310 -6.18 -27.92 13.88
N GLY A 311 -6.75 -28.54 14.90
CA GLY A 311 -6.13 -28.67 16.23
C GLY A 311 -4.99 -29.69 16.33
N ALA A 312 -4.84 -30.60 15.37
CA ALA A 312 -3.83 -31.66 15.40
C ALA A 312 -2.45 -31.24 14.87
N GLY A 313 -2.36 -30.09 14.19
CA GLY A 313 -1.14 -29.61 13.54
C GLY A 313 -0.92 -28.11 13.70
N HIS A 314 -0.35 -27.48 12.69
CA HIS A 314 -0.26 -26.01 12.62
C HIS A 314 -1.58 -25.44 12.10
N HIS A 315 -1.98 -24.28 12.59
CA HIS A 315 -3.07 -23.50 12.02
C HIS A 315 -2.57 -22.09 11.73
N TRP A 316 -2.39 -21.75 10.46
CA TRP A 316 -1.80 -20.48 10.06
C TRP A 316 -2.80 -19.33 10.14
N GLY A 317 -2.40 -18.26 10.83
CA GLY A 317 -3.20 -17.05 10.95
C GLY A 317 -2.39 -15.78 10.81
N LEU A 318 -3.10 -14.66 10.80
CA LEU A 318 -2.48 -13.34 10.67
C LEU A 318 -3.27 -12.30 11.47
N SER A 319 -2.57 -11.38 12.11
CA SER A 319 -3.16 -10.22 12.78
C SER A 319 -2.68 -8.93 12.13
N VAL A 320 -3.58 -7.96 11.96
CA VAL A 320 -3.31 -6.63 11.41
C VAL A 320 -3.68 -5.55 12.43
N ASP A 321 -2.71 -4.79 12.89
CA ASP A 321 -2.91 -3.61 13.72
C ASP A 321 -3.21 -2.37 12.84
N LEU A 322 -4.46 -1.90 12.89
CA LEU A 322 -4.92 -0.72 12.14
C LEU A 322 -4.47 0.62 12.75
N THR A 323 -4.03 0.62 14.00
CA THR A 323 -3.43 1.80 14.64
C THR A 323 -2.02 2.02 14.10
N ALA A 324 -1.24 0.94 13.94
CA ALA A 324 0.10 0.99 13.37
C ALA A 324 0.13 1.09 11.82
N CYS A 325 -0.97 0.78 11.13
CA CYS A 325 -1.01 0.85 9.67
C CYS A 325 -1.10 2.29 9.15
N ILE A 326 -0.05 2.73 8.45
CA ILE A 326 0.04 4.08 7.85
C ILE A 326 -0.25 4.13 6.34
N GLY A 327 -0.65 3.00 5.74
CA GLY A 327 -0.97 2.95 4.31
C GLY A 327 0.22 2.99 3.34
N CYS A 328 1.46 2.75 3.80
CA CYS A 328 2.69 2.89 3.00
C CYS A 328 2.83 1.96 1.77
N ALA A 329 1.93 0.99 1.56
CA ALA A 329 1.93 0.03 0.44
C ALA A 329 3.18 -0.86 0.25
N ALA A 330 4.18 -0.79 1.14
CA ALA A 330 5.34 -1.67 1.12
C ALA A 330 4.96 -3.16 1.18
N CYS A 331 3.93 -3.52 1.97
CA CYS A 331 3.42 -4.89 2.06
C CYS A 331 2.78 -5.39 0.75
N GLN A 332 2.22 -4.48 -0.07
CA GLN A 332 1.65 -4.82 -1.37
C GLN A 332 2.76 -5.08 -2.40
N VAL A 333 3.74 -4.17 -2.50
CA VAL A 333 4.89 -4.34 -3.42
C VAL A 333 5.71 -5.57 -3.04
N ALA A 334 5.92 -5.84 -1.75
CA ALA A 334 6.59 -7.05 -1.30
C ALA A 334 5.82 -8.32 -1.68
N CYS A 335 4.48 -8.29 -1.62
CA CYS A 335 3.66 -9.41 -2.07
C CYS A 335 3.79 -9.63 -3.58
N VAL A 336 3.85 -8.54 -4.37
CA VAL A 336 4.07 -8.59 -5.82
C VAL A 336 5.42 -9.21 -6.16
N ALA A 337 6.49 -8.73 -5.53
CA ALA A 337 7.86 -9.19 -5.75
C ALA A 337 8.04 -10.66 -5.32
N GLU A 338 7.55 -11.03 -4.14
CA GLU A 338 7.71 -12.37 -3.58
C GLU A 338 6.93 -13.43 -4.38
N ASN A 339 5.73 -13.09 -4.82
CA ASN A 339 4.78 -14.05 -5.39
C ASN A 339 4.62 -13.91 -6.90
N ASN A 340 5.59 -13.33 -7.63
CA ASN A 340 5.58 -13.22 -9.09
C ASN A 340 4.25 -12.66 -9.64
N VAL A 341 3.66 -11.68 -8.95
CA VAL A 341 2.40 -11.06 -9.40
C VAL A 341 2.70 -10.17 -10.60
N PRO A 342 2.00 -10.34 -11.73
CA PRO A 342 2.23 -9.50 -12.90
C PRO A 342 1.74 -8.07 -12.68
N ILE A 343 2.36 -7.14 -13.41
CA ILE A 343 1.90 -5.78 -13.61
C ILE A 343 1.10 -5.73 -14.92
N VAL A 344 -0.05 -5.06 -14.89
CA VAL A 344 -1.03 -5.08 -15.99
C VAL A 344 -1.07 -3.76 -16.77
N GLY A 345 -0.65 -2.65 -16.15
CA GLY A 345 -0.60 -1.33 -16.79
C GLY A 345 -1.90 -0.52 -16.69
N LYS A 346 -1.80 0.77 -17.05
CA LYS A 346 -2.87 1.79 -16.86
C LYS A 346 -4.24 1.36 -17.39
N GLU A 347 -4.29 0.82 -18.60
CA GLU A 347 -5.56 0.49 -19.25
C GLU A 347 -6.29 -0.66 -18.55
N GLU A 348 -5.59 -1.72 -18.18
CA GLU A 348 -6.20 -2.86 -17.50
C GLU A 348 -6.57 -2.51 -16.05
N VAL A 349 -5.79 -1.66 -15.35
CA VAL A 349 -6.22 -1.14 -14.03
C VAL A 349 -7.48 -0.28 -14.15
N SER A 350 -7.60 0.56 -15.18
CA SER A 350 -8.83 1.35 -15.40
C SER A 350 -10.09 0.49 -15.64
N ARG A 351 -9.90 -0.79 -15.99
CA ARG A 351 -10.96 -1.79 -16.16
C ARG A 351 -11.20 -2.65 -14.92
N HIS A 352 -10.50 -2.37 -13.80
CA HIS A 352 -10.53 -3.15 -12.56
C HIS A 352 -9.92 -4.55 -12.71
N HIS A 353 -8.86 -4.66 -13.53
CA HIS A 353 -8.12 -5.90 -13.77
C HIS A 353 -6.77 -5.92 -13.03
N GLU A 354 -6.62 -5.14 -11.96
CA GLU A 354 -5.41 -5.11 -11.16
C GLU A 354 -5.11 -6.46 -10.50
N MET A 355 -3.84 -6.88 -10.52
CA MET A 355 -3.45 -8.23 -10.08
C MET A 355 -2.95 -8.31 -8.64
N THR A 356 -2.94 -7.20 -7.91
CA THR A 356 -2.45 -7.14 -6.52
C THR A 356 -3.27 -8.06 -5.58
N TRP A 357 -2.56 -8.98 -4.90
CA TRP A 357 -3.16 -9.99 -3.99
C TRP A 357 -3.58 -9.45 -2.63
N MET A 358 -3.03 -8.30 -2.27
CA MET A 358 -3.37 -7.50 -1.11
C MET A 358 -3.62 -6.10 -1.62
N ARG A 359 -4.75 -5.52 -1.23
CA ARG A 359 -5.03 -4.11 -1.44
C ARG A 359 -5.03 -3.40 -0.09
N ILE A 360 -4.73 -2.12 -0.09
CA ILE A 360 -4.90 -1.28 1.09
C ILE A 360 -6.14 -0.44 0.83
N ASP A 361 -7.19 -0.69 1.60
CA ASP A 361 -8.42 0.08 1.50
C ASP A 361 -8.28 1.32 2.39
N ARG A 362 -8.55 2.50 1.83
CA ARG A 362 -8.55 3.76 2.57
C ARG A 362 -9.98 4.24 2.74
N TYR A 363 -10.45 4.36 3.98
CA TYR A 363 -11.77 4.93 4.27
C TYR A 363 -11.66 6.26 5.01
N TYR A 364 -12.48 7.22 4.59
CA TYR A 364 -12.80 8.43 5.35
C TYR A 364 -13.98 8.17 6.27
N TYR A 365 -13.91 8.70 7.49
CA TYR A 365 -14.98 8.62 8.49
C TYR A 365 -14.95 9.82 9.44
N GLY A 366 -16.05 10.05 10.16
CA GLY A 366 -16.22 11.24 10.99
C GLY A 366 -16.72 12.43 10.18
N ASP A 367 -16.37 13.65 10.57
CA ASP A 367 -16.87 14.88 9.96
C ASP A 367 -16.55 14.99 8.45
N ALA A 368 -17.50 15.48 7.65
CA ALA A 368 -17.39 15.55 6.19
C ALA A 368 -16.36 16.58 5.69
N GLU A 369 -16.15 17.67 6.44
CA GLU A 369 -15.16 18.70 6.10
C GLU A 369 -13.77 18.28 6.58
N THR A 370 -13.69 17.64 7.75
CA THR A 370 -12.45 17.24 8.42
C THR A 370 -12.40 15.74 8.77
N PRO A 371 -12.48 14.84 7.77
CA PRO A 371 -12.59 13.42 8.04
C PRO A 371 -11.30 12.81 8.56
N ASN A 372 -11.45 11.80 9.40
CA ASN A 372 -10.38 10.90 9.78
C ASN A 372 -10.15 9.86 8.69
N VAL A 373 -8.95 9.27 8.68
CA VAL A 373 -8.55 8.25 7.71
C VAL A 373 -8.16 6.95 8.41
N VAL A 374 -8.67 5.83 7.90
CA VAL A 374 -8.21 4.49 8.24
C VAL A 374 -7.64 3.79 7.01
N TYR A 375 -6.54 3.07 7.22
CA TYR A 375 -5.96 2.17 6.23
C TYR A 375 -6.15 0.74 6.68
N GLN A 376 -6.80 -0.07 5.85
CA GLN A 376 -7.05 -1.48 6.12
C GLN A 376 -6.47 -2.33 5.00
N PRO A 377 -5.33 -3.01 5.23
CA PRO A 377 -4.81 -4.01 4.31
C PRO A 377 -5.77 -5.20 4.20
N MET A 378 -6.42 -5.35 3.05
CA MET A 378 -7.33 -6.44 2.73
C MET A 378 -6.66 -7.44 1.80
N MET A 379 -6.49 -8.67 2.28
CA MET A 379 -5.97 -9.82 1.53
C MET A 379 -6.93 -11.01 1.58
N CYS A 380 -6.54 -12.17 1.03
CA CYS A 380 -7.26 -13.41 1.34
C CYS A 380 -7.27 -13.66 2.84
N GLN A 381 -8.47 -13.85 3.40
CA GLN A 381 -8.69 -14.10 4.81
C GLN A 381 -8.52 -15.57 5.21
N HIS A 382 -8.24 -16.45 4.23
CA HIS A 382 -8.05 -17.90 4.43
C HIS A 382 -9.18 -18.61 5.20
N CYS A 383 -10.40 -18.07 5.10
CA CYS A 383 -11.65 -18.57 5.68
C CYS A 383 -11.73 -20.09 5.83
N ASP A 384 -12.03 -20.58 7.04
CA ASP A 384 -12.32 -22.01 7.28
C ASP A 384 -13.63 -22.43 6.61
N ASN A 385 -14.63 -21.56 6.67
CA ASN A 385 -15.87 -21.71 5.93
C ASN A 385 -15.78 -20.89 4.64
N ALA A 386 -14.92 -21.32 3.72
CA ALA A 386 -14.62 -20.59 2.49
C ALA A 386 -15.73 -20.70 1.44
N PRO A 387 -16.51 -19.63 1.16
CA PRO A 387 -17.52 -19.65 0.09
C PRO A 387 -16.89 -19.80 -1.30
N CYS A 388 -15.62 -19.43 -1.45
CA CYS A 388 -14.88 -19.50 -2.71
C CYS A 388 -14.39 -20.92 -3.07
N GLU A 389 -14.42 -21.88 -2.14
CA GLU A 389 -14.06 -23.29 -2.41
C GLU A 389 -15.23 -24.05 -3.04
N ASN A 390 -16.40 -23.98 -2.41
CA ASN A 390 -17.59 -24.76 -2.78
C ASN A 390 -18.11 -24.46 -4.20
N VAL A 391 -17.75 -23.31 -4.78
CA VAL A 391 -18.20 -22.88 -6.12
C VAL A 391 -17.22 -23.25 -7.23
N CYS A 392 -16.07 -23.85 -6.92
CA CYS A 392 -15.11 -24.24 -7.94
C CYS A 392 -15.49 -25.60 -8.57
N PRO A 393 -15.89 -25.66 -9.85
CA PRO A 393 -16.38 -26.91 -10.46
C PRO A 393 -15.27 -27.95 -10.68
N VAL A 394 -14.01 -27.54 -10.63
CA VAL A 394 -12.83 -28.39 -10.90
C VAL A 394 -11.97 -28.62 -9.65
N ALA A 395 -12.43 -28.15 -8.49
CA ALA A 395 -11.71 -28.23 -7.21
C ALA A 395 -10.28 -27.66 -7.29
N ALA A 396 -10.09 -26.54 -8.01
CA ALA A 396 -8.81 -25.81 -8.04
C ALA A 396 -8.52 -25.07 -6.73
N THR A 397 -9.54 -24.88 -5.90
CA THR A 397 -9.45 -24.30 -4.56
C THR A 397 -9.86 -25.35 -3.54
N ASN A 398 -8.98 -25.64 -2.60
CA ASN A 398 -9.20 -26.62 -1.55
C ASN A 398 -8.60 -26.13 -0.23
N HIS A 399 -9.19 -26.55 0.87
CA HIS A 399 -8.62 -26.33 2.18
C HIS A 399 -7.51 -27.34 2.49
N SER A 400 -6.42 -26.88 3.07
CA SER A 400 -5.34 -27.74 3.60
C SER A 400 -5.66 -28.19 5.03
N SER A 401 -4.93 -29.19 5.53
CA SER A 401 -5.03 -29.59 6.95
C SER A 401 -4.48 -28.53 7.93
N GLU A 402 -3.87 -27.44 7.43
CA GLU A 402 -3.23 -26.40 8.26
C GLU A 402 -4.01 -25.07 8.26
N GLY A 403 -5.29 -25.09 7.89
CA GLY A 403 -6.13 -23.89 7.80
C GLY A 403 -5.89 -23.02 6.56
N LEU A 404 -4.95 -23.39 5.67
CA LEU A 404 -4.72 -22.63 4.45
C LEU A 404 -5.73 -23.00 3.37
N ASN A 405 -6.47 -22.01 2.87
CA ASN A 405 -7.09 -22.09 1.55
C ASN A 405 -6.00 -22.15 0.46
N GLN A 406 -5.85 -23.28 -0.23
CA GLN A 406 -4.88 -23.48 -1.31
C GLN A 406 -5.50 -23.13 -2.66
N MET A 407 -4.71 -22.53 -3.55
CA MET A 407 -5.07 -22.25 -4.93
C MET A 407 -4.13 -23.04 -5.85
N ALA A 408 -4.63 -24.12 -6.45
CA ALA A 408 -3.91 -24.88 -7.46
C ALA A 408 -4.05 -24.19 -8.82
N TYR A 409 -3.07 -23.35 -9.16
CA TYR A 409 -3.08 -22.52 -10.38
C TYR A 409 -3.29 -23.34 -11.66
N ASN A 410 -2.62 -24.48 -11.77
CA ASN A 410 -2.68 -25.39 -12.92
C ASN A 410 -4.03 -26.12 -13.09
N ARG A 411 -4.86 -26.18 -12.03
CA ARG A 411 -6.19 -26.82 -12.09
C ARG A 411 -7.29 -25.82 -12.45
N CYS A 412 -7.02 -24.52 -12.35
CA CYS A 412 -8.00 -23.49 -12.62
C CYS A 412 -8.36 -23.45 -14.11
N VAL A 413 -9.65 -23.55 -14.42
CA VAL A 413 -10.18 -23.44 -15.80
C VAL A 413 -10.84 -22.07 -16.08
N GLY A 414 -10.64 -21.09 -15.20
CA GLY A 414 -11.04 -19.70 -15.47
C GLY A 414 -12.52 -19.36 -15.39
N THR A 415 -13.34 -20.13 -14.66
CA THR A 415 -14.78 -19.85 -14.51
C THR A 415 -15.09 -18.58 -13.72
N ARG A 416 -14.14 -18.08 -12.92
CA ARG A 416 -14.23 -16.85 -12.10
C ARG A 416 -15.30 -16.83 -10.99
N TYR A 417 -16.10 -17.88 -10.83
CA TYR A 417 -17.16 -17.90 -9.80
C TYR A 417 -16.60 -17.77 -8.37
N CYS A 418 -15.40 -18.31 -8.11
CA CYS A 418 -14.72 -18.15 -6.82
C CYS A 418 -14.44 -16.68 -6.46
N ALA A 419 -14.26 -15.79 -7.45
CA ALA A 419 -14.10 -14.35 -7.21
C ALA A 419 -15.43 -13.70 -6.84
N ASN A 420 -16.53 -14.07 -7.50
CA ASN A 420 -17.86 -13.53 -7.20
C ASN A 420 -18.30 -13.90 -5.78
N ASN A 421 -18.11 -15.16 -5.39
CA ASN A 421 -18.57 -15.67 -4.10
C ASN A 421 -17.67 -15.27 -2.92
N CYS A 422 -16.44 -14.79 -3.19
CA CYS A 422 -15.58 -14.25 -2.14
C CYS A 422 -16.15 -12.90 -1.66
N PRO A 423 -16.53 -12.75 -0.38
CA PRO A 423 -17.13 -11.51 0.11
C PRO A 423 -16.13 -10.34 0.04
N TYR A 424 -14.85 -10.62 0.26
CA TYR A 424 -13.79 -9.61 0.24
C TYR A 424 -13.30 -9.23 -1.17
N LYS A 425 -13.67 -9.97 -2.22
CA LYS A 425 -13.21 -9.73 -3.61
C LYS A 425 -11.67 -9.65 -3.72
N VAL A 426 -10.96 -10.60 -3.11
CA VAL A 426 -9.49 -10.68 -3.05
C VAL A 426 -8.91 -11.82 -3.91
N ARG A 427 -9.73 -12.34 -4.83
CA ARG A 427 -9.33 -13.28 -5.88
C ARG A 427 -9.11 -12.46 -7.15
N ARG A 428 -7.90 -12.49 -7.71
CA ARG A 428 -7.52 -11.76 -8.93
C ARG A 428 -7.47 -12.70 -10.12
N PHE A 429 -7.87 -12.25 -11.30
CA PHE A 429 -7.96 -13.08 -12.49
C PHE A 429 -6.98 -12.61 -13.55
N ASN A 430 -6.15 -13.51 -14.07
CA ASN A 430 -5.30 -13.21 -15.21
C ASN A 430 -6.16 -13.13 -16.48
N TRP A 431 -6.53 -11.90 -16.86
CA TRP A 431 -7.33 -11.64 -18.06
C TRP A 431 -6.56 -11.89 -19.36
N LEU A 432 -5.31 -11.46 -19.37
CA LEU A 432 -4.37 -11.58 -20.48
C LEU A 432 -3.14 -12.38 -20.02
N ASP A 433 -2.27 -12.75 -20.96
CA ASP A 433 -0.97 -13.31 -20.59
C ASP A 433 0.04 -12.19 -20.34
N TYR A 434 0.14 -11.76 -19.09
CA TYR A 434 1.03 -10.68 -18.69
C TYR A 434 2.49 -11.12 -18.58
N ASN A 435 2.73 -12.41 -18.31
CA ASN A 435 4.05 -12.96 -18.03
C ASN A 435 4.65 -13.71 -19.22
N ALA A 436 3.87 -13.95 -20.27
CA ALA A 436 4.22 -14.85 -21.36
C ALA A 436 4.61 -16.24 -20.82
N ALA A 437 3.87 -16.74 -19.82
CA ALA A 437 4.20 -17.99 -19.15
C ALA A 437 3.97 -19.23 -20.05
N ASP A 438 3.20 -19.06 -21.13
CA ASP A 438 2.95 -20.06 -22.17
C ASP A 438 3.89 -19.93 -23.40
N LEU A 439 4.78 -18.92 -23.42
CA LEU A 439 5.78 -18.77 -24.48
C LEU A 439 6.98 -19.67 -24.25
N PHE A 440 7.20 -20.61 -25.17
CA PHE A 440 8.43 -21.40 -25.27
C PHE A 440 9.39 -20.75 -26.26
N PRO A 441 10.72 -20.98 -26.18
CA PRO A 441 11.69 -20.41 -27.12
C PRO A 441 11.38 -20.67 -28.61
N SER A 442 10.67 -21.75 -28.94
CA SER A 442 10.21 -22.04 -30.30
C SER A 442 9.05 -21.15 -30.79
N ASN A 443 8.33 -20.51 -29.85
CA ASN A 443 7.15 -19.68 -30.05
C ASN A 443 7.39 -18.21 -29.62
N GLU A 444 8.61 -17.85 -29.19
CA GLU A 444 8.99 -16.46 -28.88
C GLU A 444 9.02 -15.58 -30.14
N ASN A 445 9.24 -16.18 -31.31
CA ASN A 445 9.00 -15.54 -32.60
C ASN A 445 7.53 -15.65 -32.93
N ASP A 446 6.73 -14.68 -32.51
CA ASP A 446 5.32 -14.63 -32.86
C ASP A 446 5.15 -14.52 -34.40
N PRO A 447 4.48 -15.48 -35.08
CA PRO A 447 4.12 -15.35 -36.48
C PRO A 447 3.07 -14.26 -36.76
N PHE A 448 2.50 -13.62 -35.71
CA PHE A 448 1.47 -12.58 -35.80
C PHE A 448 1.93 -11.16 -35.42
N ASP A 449 3.23 -10.93 -35.21
CA ASP A 449 3.85 -9.60 -34.98
C ASP A 449 3.29 -8.87 -33.73
N GLU A 450 2.90 -9.60 -32.67
CA GLU A 450 2.54 -9.00 -31.38
C GLU A 450 3.79 -8.57 -30.58
N ALA A 451 3.71 -7.41 -29.95
CA ALA A 451 4.77 -6.90 -29.10
C ALA A 451 4.97 -7.80 -27.88
N THR A 452 6.19 -8.31 -27.68
CA THR A 452 6.56 -9.16 -26.54
C THR A 452 6.21 -8.49 -25.20
N PRO A 453 5.48 -9.17 -24.28
CA PRO A 453 5.17 -8.63 -22.96
C PRO A 453 6.41 -8.23 -22.16
N TYR A 454 6.28 -7.25 -21.25
CA TYR A 454 7.42 -6.71 -20.47
C TYR A 454 8.19 -7.80 -19.69
N TYR A 455 7.49 -8.81 -19.20
CA TYR A 455 8.05 -9.92 -18.42
C TYR A 455 8.60 -11.09 -19.27
N ALA A 456 8.54 -11.02 -20.59
CA ALA A 456 9.11 -12.05 -21.45
C ALA A 456 10.61 -11.86 -21.72
N ASP A 457 11.17 -10.68 -21.43
CA ASP A 457 12.61 -10.43 -21.58
C ASP A 457 13.44 -11.26 -20.58
N ASN A 458 14.59 -11.74 -21.03
CA ASN A 458 15.46 -12.60 -20.22
C ASN A 458 16.00 -11.87 -18.97
N LEU A 459 16.24 -10.56 -19.06
CA LEU A 459 16.69 -9.79 -17.90
C LEU A 459 15.57 -9.61 -16.87
N THR A 460 14.34 -9.32 -17.30
CA THR A 460 13.21 -9.14 -16.37
C THR A 460 12.81 -10.45 -15.69
N ARG A 461 12.98 -11.60 -16.36
CA ARG A 461 12.74 -12.94 -15.78
C ARG A 461 13.65 -13.27 -14.59
N MET A 462 14.83 -12.65 -14.46
CA MET A 462 15.74 -12.88 -13.33
C MET A 462 15.18 -12.40 -11.98
N VAL A 463 14.17 -11.53 -12.01
CA VAL A 463 13.52 -11.00 -10.80
C VAL A 463 12.51 -12.00 -10.21
N LEU A 464 12.06 -12.97 -11.00
CA LEU A 464 11.02 -13.91 -10.60
C LEU A 464 11.55 -14.89 -9.54
N ASN A 465 10.77 -15.07 -8.47
CA ASN A 465 11.02 -16.05 -7.44
C ASN A 465 10.90 -17.48 -8.03
N PRO A 466 11.97 -18.30 -7.98
CA PRO A 466 11.93 -19.66 -8.54
C PRO A 466 10.99 -20.61 -7.80
N ASP A 467 10.67 -20.33 -6.54
CA ASP A 467 9.83 -21.19 -5.70
C ASP A 467 8.32 -20.93 -5.87
N VAL A 468 7.94 -19.92 -6.67
CA VAL A 468 6.55 -19.57 -6.93
C VAL A 468 6.22 -19.72 -8.41
N THR A 469 5.18 -20.47 -8.71
CA THR A 469 4.67 -20.62 -10.09
C THR A 469 4.39 -19.26 -10.70
N VAL A 470 4.90 -19.01 -11.92
CA VAL A 470 4.47 -17.89 -12.77
C VAL A 470 3.19 -18.32 -13.47
N ARG A 471 2.13 -17.51 -13.38
CA ARG A 471 0.81 -17.89 -13.90
C ARG A 471 0.65 -17.40 -15.34
N SER A 472 -0.06 -18.20 -16.12
CA SER A 472 -0.54 -17.83 -17.46
C SER A 472 -1.97 -17.25 -17.39
N ARG A 473 -2.50 -16.84 -18.54
CA ARG A 473 -3.86 -16.33 -18.69
C ARG A 473 -4.93 -17.32 -18.22
N GLY A 474 -6.08 -16.80 -17.83
CA GLY A 474 -7.25 -17.62 -17.50
C GLY A 474 -7.23 -18.25 -16.10
N VAL A 475 -6.25 -17.88 -15.26
CA VAL A 475 -6.07 -18.46 -13.92
C VAL A 475 -6.37 -17.43 -12.84
N ILE A 476 -7.08 -17.87 -11.79
CA ILE A 476 -7.32 -17.08 -10.58
C ILE A 476 -6.11 -17.18 -9.64
N GLU A 477 -5.79 -16.05 -9.02
CA GLU A 477 -4.76 -15.90 -8.01
C GLU A 477 -5.35 -15.31 -6.72
N LYS A 478 -4.61 -15.45 -5.62
CA LYS A 478 -4.91 -14.83 -4.34
C LYS A 478 -3.69 -14.89 -3.43
N CYS A 479 -3.72 -14.10 -2.36
CA CYS A 479 -2.79 -14.29 -1.24
C CYS A 479 -2.80 -15.76 -0.79
N SER A 480 -1.61 -16.36 -0.69
CA SER A 480 -1.39 -17.75 -0.28
C SER A 480 -0.82 -17.85 1.15
N MET A 481 -0.77 -16.74 1.89
CA MET A 481 0.04 -16.57 3.11
C MET A 481 1.52 -16.90 2.88
N CYS A 482 2.05 -16.61 1.68
CA CYS A 482 3.43 -16.92 1.27
C CYS A 482 3.78 -18.41 1.52
N VAL A 483 2.95 -19.31 0.98
CA VAL A 483 3.06 -20.77 1.20
C VAL A 483 4.46 -21.32 0.92
N GLN A 484 5.20 -20.74 -0.03
CA GLN A 484 6.59 -21.08 -0.33
C GLN A 484 7.51 -20.89 0.90
N ARG A 485 7.36 -19.78 1.63
CA ARG A 485 8.10 -19.51 2.87
C ARG A 485 7.65 -20.42 4.01
N ILE A 486 6.35 -20.77 4.04
CA ILE A 486 5.83 -21.73 5.01
C ILE A 486 6.49 -23.09 4.81
N GLN A 487 6.57 -23.58 3.56
CA GLN A 487 7.20 -24.87 3.26
C GLN A 487 8.71 -24.84 3.53
N GLU A 488 9.40 -23.76 3.18
CA GLU A 488 10.83 -23.61 3.43
C GLU A 488 11.17 -23.62 4.93
N GLY A 489 10.44 -22.83 5.74
CA GLY A 489 10.66 -22.79 7.18
C GLY A 489 10.37 -24.14 7.86
N LYS A 490 9.29 -24.82 7.45
CA LYS A 490 8.98 -26.18 7.90
C LYS A 490 10.08 -27.18 7.50
N LEU A 491 10.58 -27.10 6.27
CA LEU A 491 11.65 -27.96 5.78
C LEU A 491 12.94 -27.76 6.58
N THR A 492 13.30 -26.52 6.87
CA THR A 492 14.46 -26.16 7.68
C THR A 492 14.35 -26.69 9.11
N ALA A 493 13.22 -26.46 9.79
CA ALA A 493 12.98 -27.00 11.13
C ALA A 493 13.03 -28.55 11.16
N LYS A 494 12.45 -29.20 10.14
CA LYS A 494 12.50 -30.67 9.99
C LYS A 494 13.92 -31.18 9.77
N ARG A 495 14.72 -30.50 8.95
CA ARG A 495 16.15 -30.83 8.70
C ARG A 495 16.97 -30.72 9.98
N GLU A 496 16.70 -29.70 10.78
CA GLU A 496 17.34 -29.46 12.09
C GLU A 496 16.78 -30.33 13.22
N LYS A 497 15.78 -31.18 12.93
CA LYS A 497 15.10 -32.07 13.90
C LYS A 497 14.54 -31.31 15.11
N ARG A 498 14.09 -30.08 14.91
CA ARG A 498 13.45 -29.26 15.94
C ARG A 498 12.02 -28.94 15.55
N LYS A 499 11.22 -28.55 16.56
CA LYS A 499 9.91 -27.95 16.30
C LYS A 499 10.10 -26.57 15.68
N LEU A 500 9.08 -26.15 14.95
CA LEU A 500 8.99 -24.78 14.46
C LEU A 500 8.84 -23.84 15.66
N LYS A 501 9.56 -22.72 15.62
CA LYS A 501 9.53 -21.64 16.60
C LYS A 501 8.80 -20.44 16.00
N ASP A 502 8.24 -19.60 16.87
CA ASP A 502 7.70 -18.33 16.43
C ASP A 502 8.81 -17.49 15.77
N GLY A 503 8.47 -16.85 14.66
CA GLY A 503 9.42 -16.08 13.85
C GLY A 503 10.32 -16.88 12.89
N ASP A 504 10.29 -18.22 12.89
CA ASP A 504 10.97 -19.03 11.85
C ASP A 504 10.41 -18.76 10.44
N ILE A 505 9.12 -18.39 10.36
CA ILE A 505 8.40 -18.12 9.12
C ILE A 505 7.88 -16.69 9.20
N LYS A 506 8.30 -15.85 8.25
CA LYS A 506 7.78 -14.50 8.09
C LYS A 506 7.31 -14.30 6.66
N THR A 507 6.05 -13.88 6.51
CA THR A 507 5.50 -13.56 5.20
C THR A 507 6.19 -12.32 4.62
N ALA A 508 6.13 -12.14 3.30
CA ALA A 508 6.70 -10.96 2.66
C ALA A 508 6.05 -9.66 3.15
N CYS A 509 4.73 -9.66 3.34
CA CYS A 509 4.01 -8.49 3.85
C CYS A 509 4.35 -8.16 5.32
N GLN A 510 4.60 -9.16 6.18
CA GLN A 510 5.10 -8.94 7.54
C GLN A 510 6.52 -8.37 7.53
N THR A 511 7.40 -8.94 6.70
CA THR A 511 8.83 -8.55 6.66
C THR A 511 9.02 -7.13 6.14
N ALA A 512 8.21 -6.72 5.15
CA ALA A 512 8.31 -5.39 4.54
C ALA A 512 7.57 -4.29 5.31
N CYS A 513 6.78 -4.61 6.33
CA CYS A 513 6.00 -3.62 7.06
C CYS A 513 6.89 -2.85 8.05
N PRO A 514 7.16 -1.54 7.83
CA PRO A 514 8.08 -0.79 8.69
C PRO A 514 7.54 -0.57 10.11
N THR A 515 6.22 -0.48 10.25
CA THR A 515 5.56 -0.27 11.55
C THR A 515 5.28 -1.55 12.31
N GLY A 516 5.54 -2.73 11.72
CA GLY A 516 5.24 -4.01 12.35
C GLY A 516 3.74 -4.30 12.51
N ALA A 517 2.88 -3.63 11.72
CA ALA A 517 1.42 -3.76 11.80
C ALA A 517 0.90 -5.16 11.46
N ILE A 518 1.61 -5.93 10.62
CA ILE A 518 1.21 -7.29 10.23
C ILE A 518 2.02 -8.31 11.03
N THR A 519 1.35 -9.20 11.74
CA THR A 519 1.97 -10.34 12.44
C THR A 519 1.40 -11.64 11.89
N PHE A 520 2.25 -12.52 11.37
CA PHE A 520 1.87 -13.87 10.91
C PHE A 520 2.48 -14.92 11.85
N GLY A 521 1.79 -16.04 12.02
CA GLY A 521 2.24 -17.12 12.89
C GLY A 521 1.26 -18.29 12.96
N ASP A 522 1.54 -19.22 13.87
CA ASP A 522 0.71 -20.39 14.16
C ASP A 522 -0.28 -20.07 15.30
N MET A 523 -1.57 -20.13 15.01
CA MET A 523 -2.67 -19.88 15.94
C MET A 523 -2.74 -20.91 17.07
N ASN A 524 -2.27 -22.14 16.82
CA ASN A 524 -2.25 -23.20 17.81
C ASN A 524 -1.07 -23.08 18.78
N ASN A 525 -0.11 -22.19 18.51
CA ASN A 525 0.99 -21.89 19.42
C ASN A 525 0.58 -20.78 20.40
N HIS A 526 0.13 -21.17 21.59
CA HIS A 526 -0.34 -20.24 22.64
C HIS A 526 0.74 -19.27 23.15
N ASP A 527 2.03 -19.59 22.97
CA ASP A 527 3.14 -18.72 23.36
C ASP A 527 3.55 -17.75 22.24
N SER A 528 2.93 -17.81 21.06
CA SER A 528 3.27 -16.97 19.91
C SER A 528 2.76 -15.54 20.07
N LYS A 529 3.46 -14.60 19.42
CA LYS A 529 2.98 -13.20 19.34
C LYS A 529 1.61 -13.11 18.68
N LEU A 530 1.35 -13.95 17.67
CA LEU A 530 0.06 -13.97 16.97
C LEU A 530 -1.09 -14.34 17.91
N HIS A 531 -0.93 -15.40 18.70
CA HIS A 531 -2.01 -15.88 19.58
C HIS A 531 -2.46 -14.79 20.55
N GLY A 532 -1.50 -14.11 21.21
CA GLY A 532 -1.80 -12.98 22.10
C GLY A 532 -2.50 -11.81 21.41
N LEU A 533 -2.21 -11.54 20.12
CA LEU A 533 -2.89 -10.49 19.35
C LEU A 533 -4.32 -10.90 18.92
N LEU A 534 -4.56 -12.17 18.63
CA LEU A 534 -5.88 -12.66 18.23
C LEU A 534 -6.87 -12.73 19.41
N GLU A 535 -6.36 -13.04 20.61
CA GLU A 535 -7.12 -13.05 21.87
C GLU A 535 -7.28 -11.65 22.48
N ASP A 536 -6.61 -10.63 21.95
CA ASP A 536 -6.76 -9.26 22.43
C ASP A 536 -8.22 -8.79 22.24
N PRO A 537 -8.87 -8.22 23.28
CA PRO A 537 -10.26 -7.77 23.20
C PRO A 537 -10.51 -6.66 22.16
N LYS A 538 -9.44 -6.02 21.66
CA LYS A 538 -9.50 -5.05 20.56
C LYS A 538 -9.66 -5.70 19.18
N THR A 539 -9.47 -7.01 19.09
CA THR A 539 -9.46 -7.73 17.81
C THR A 539 -10.88 -8.11 17.37
N TYR A 540 -11.15 -7.87 16.09
CA TYR A 540 -12.40 -8.23 15.41
C TYR A 540 -12.11 -8.95 14.10
N ILE A 541 -13.11 -9.65 13.57
CA ILE A 541 -13.06 -10.30 12.27
C ILE A 541 -13.85 -9.46 11.28
N ALA A 542 -13.27 -9.19 10.11
CA ALA A 542 -13.97 -8.47 9.06
C ALA A 542 -15.11 -9.33 8.49
N LEU A 543 -16.33 -8.80 8.43
CA LEU A 543 -17.55 -9.50 7.97
C LEU A 543 -17.88 -10.76 8.80
N GLU A 544 -17.69 -10.71 10.13
CA GLU A 544 -17.96 -11.81 11.05
C GLU A 544 -19.42 -12.30 10.98
N GLU A 545 -20.37 -11.42 10.61
CA GLU A 545 -21.78 -11.76 10.43
C GLU A 545 -22.05 -12.77 9.30
N THR A 546 -21.08 -13.00 8.40
CA THR A 546 -21.23 -13.90 7.25
C THR A 546 -20.79 -15.34 7.53
N ASN A 547 -20.34 -15.63 8.75
CA ASN A 547 -19.84 -16.94 9.18
C ASN A 547 -18.73 -17.52 8.31
N VAL A 548 -17.86 -16.69 7.73
CA VAL A 548 -16.74 -17.19 6.91
C VAL A 548 -15.59 -17.74 7.75
N ARG A 549 -15.55 -17.47 9.06
CA ARG A 549 -14.52 -17.94 10.00
C ARG A 549 -13.11 -17.63 9.49
N SER A 550 -12.78 -16.34 9.48
CA SER A 550 -11.50 -15.82 9.00
C SER A 550 -10.33 -16.25 9.89
N SER A 551 -9.20 -16.62 9.30
CA SER A 551 -7.91 -16.81 10.00
C SER A 551 -7.12 -15.51 10.14
N VAL A 552 -7.70 -14.39 9.70
CA VAL A 552 -7.15 -13.04 9.80
C VAL A 552 -7.99 -12.20 10.75
N GLY A 553 -7.34 -11.68 11.80
CA GLY A 553 -7.93 -10.73 12.75
C GLY A 553 -7.41 -9.31 12.52
N TYR A 554 -8.25 -8.32 12.79
CA TYR A 554 -7.88 -6.90 12.74
C TYR A 554 -8.05 -6.30 14.13
N MET A 555 -7.07 -5.52 14.59
CA MET A 555 -7.23 -4.72 15.80
C MET A 555 -7.95 -3.41 15.48
N MET A 556 -8.89 -3.00 16.32
CA MET A 556 -9.57 -1.71 16.17
C MET A 556 -8.55 -0.56 16.14
N LYS A 557 -8.84 0.49 15.35
CA LYS A 557 -8.01 1.69 15.30
C LYS A 557 -8.27 2.54 16.55
N VAL A 558 -7.26 2.77 17.37
CA VAL A 558 -7.36 3.63 18.57
C VAL A 558 -6.69 4.96 18.29
N ILE A 559 -7.44 6.06 18.36
CA ILE A 559 -6.91 7.42 18.17
C ILE A 559 -6.77 8.10 19.51
N ASN A 560 -5.59 8.65 19.79
CA ASN A 560 -5.38 9.49 20.95
C ASN A 560 -5.71 10.96 20.61
N GLN A 561 -6.99 11.32 20.68
CA GLN A 561 -7.45 12.70 20.48
C GLN A 561 -7.34 13.51 21.77
N SER A 562 -6.85 14.74 21.69
CA SER A 562 -6.92 15.69 22.81
C SER A 562 -8.18 16.54 22.70
N GLU A 563 -9.12 16.35 23.63
CA GLU A 563 -10.35 17.14 23.68
C GLU A 563 -10.08 18.63 23.78
N LYS A 564 -8.96 19.05 24.41
CA LYS A 564 -8.58 20.46 24.60
C LYS A 564 -8.20 21.18 23.31
N ILE A 565 -7.64 20.47 22.33
CA ILE A 565 -7.21 21.07 21.06
C ILE A 565 -8.41 21.26 20.12
N ASN A 566 -9.38 20.36 20.18
CA ASN A 566 -10.58 20.40 19.34
C ASN A 566 -11.71 21.27 19.92
N THR A 567 -11.63 21.67 21.19
CA THR A 567 -12.63 22.53 21.86
C THR A 567 -12.18 23.98 22.03
N GLN A 568 -10.92 24.33 21.71
CA GLN A 568 -10.52 25.74 21.65
C GLN A 568 -11.07 26.39 20.38
N GLU A 569 -12.32 26.84 20.52
CA GLU A 569 -12.92 28.06 19.96
C GLU A 569 -12.36 28.55 18.61
N ALA A 570 -13.14 28.25 17.56
CA ALA A 570 -13.30 29.16 16.42
C ALA A 570 -13.98 30.46 16.87
#